data_AF-A0A6V8F0B7-F1
#
_entry.id   AF-A0A6V8F0B7-F1
#
_cell.length_a   1.000
_cell.length_b   1.000
_cell.length_c   1.000
_cell.angle_alpha   90.00
_cell.angle_beta   90.00
_cell.angle_gamma   90.00
#
_symmetry.space_group_name_H-M   'P 1'
#
loop_
_entity.id
_entity.type
_entity.pdbx_description
1 polymer ?
#
loop_
_entity_poly.entity_id
_entity_poly.type
_entity_poly.pdbx_seq_one_letter_code
_entity_poly.pdbx_strand_id
1 'polypeptide(L)'
;MEKKLLKGILKLCAFVIIANLPFLTITQLLGIDTFIDSFKHPNSYQYIKNDNLHPTDTNGGYVIVKKPTYQGYAIHEGDTIIYYTAKDSLQQKEVYQIVSERGVKTYYTFSATKGQLDGPVYDQQIIGKIMGRFDDNIWIAFCVQIWEISIENLNAVALFTND
;
A
#
# COMPACT_ATOMS: atom_id res chain seq x y z
N MET A 1 23.49 14.85 41.06
CA MET A 1 22.30 13.99 40.83
C MET A 1 21.57 14.41 39.56
N GLU A 2 21.32 15.70 39.37
CA GLU A 2 20.64 16.29 38.20
C GLU A 2 21.27 15.94 36.85
N LYS A 3 22.61 15.96 36.72
CA LYS A 3 23.28 15.59 35.45
C LYS A 3 23.05 14.13 35.02
N LYS A 4 22.89 13.21 35.97
CA LYS A 4 22.58 11.78 35.67
C LYS A 4 21.11 11.63 35.24
N LEU A 5 20.20 12.34 35.90
CA LEU A 5 18.78 12.37 35.54
C LEU A 5 18.57 12.95 34.13
N LEU A 6 19.18 14.12 33.84
CA LEU A 6 19.12 14.76 32.53
C LEU A 6 19.67 13.85 31.42
N LYS A 7 20.81 13.18 31.66
CA LYS A 7 21.38 12.20 30.72
C LYS A 7 20.45 11.01 30.50
N GLY A 8 19.71 10.58 31.54
CA GLY A 8 18.69 9.54 31.43
C GLY A 8 17.51 9.97 30.56
N ILE A 9 16.97 11.16 30.82
CA ILE A 9 15.86 11.75 30.05
C ILE A 9 16.24 11.91 28.58
N LEU A 10 17.42 12.46 28.29
CA LEU A 10 17.90 12.63 26.91
C LEU A 10 18.01 11.30 26.16
N LYS A 11 18.50 10.24 26.81
CA LYS A 11 18.56 8.90 26.22
C LYS A 11 17.16 8.35 25.93
N LEU A 12 16.22 8.55 26.83
CA LEU A 12 14.84 8.11 26.65
C LEU A 12 14.19 8.85 25.48
N CYS A 13 14.34 10.19 25.40
CA CYS A 13 13.83 10.98 24.29
C CYS A 13 14.44 10.53 22.96
N ALA A 14 15.76 10.33 22.91
CA ALA A 14 16.44 9.83 21.71
C ALA A 14 15.91 8.46 21.29
N PHE A 15 15.72 7.55 22.25
CA PHE A 15 15.14 6.24 21.99
C PHE A 15 13.72 6.34 21.42
N VAL A 16 12.85 7.15 22.03
CA VAL A 16 11.46 7.34 21.57
C VAL A 16 11.44 7.90 20.15
N ILE A 17 12.29 8.88 19.84
CA ILE A 17 12.39 9.43 18.48
C ILE A 17 12.80 8.33 17.50
N ILE A 18 13.89 7.60 17.78
CA ILE A 18 14.42 6.55 16.91
C ILE A 18 13.41 5.43 16.70
N ALA A 19 12.72 5.00 17.76
CA ALA A 19 11.71 3.95 17.69
C ALA A 19 10.49 4.35 16.83
N ASN A 20 10.18 5.65 16.73
CA ASN A 20 9.06 6.15 15.92
C ASN A 20 9.46 6.51 14.48
N LEU A 21 10.75 6.58 14.14
CA LEU A 21 11.21 6.89 12.79
C LEU A 21 10.62 5.98 11.70
N PRO A 22 10.45 4.66 11.92
CA PRO A 22 9.82 3.79 10.92
C PRO A 22 8.39 4.20 10.61
N PHE A 23 7.57 4.46 11.63
CA PHE A 23 6.17 4.86 11.45
C PHE A 23 6.04 6.25 10.82
N LEU A 24 6.92 7.19 11.20
CA LEU A 24 6.99 8.50 10.56
C LEU A 24 7.33 8.38 9.07
N THR A 25 8.30 7.52 8.73
CA THR A 25 8.67 7.25 7.33
C THR A 25 7.47 6.71 6.56
N ILE A 26 6.79 5.68 7.06
CA ILE A 26 5.62 5.09 6.38
C ILE A 26 4.47 6.10 6.25
N THR A 27 4.23 6.91 7.27
CA THR A 27 3.20 7.96 7.24
C THR A 27 3.50 9.01 6.16
N GLN A 28 4.76 9.40 6.00
CA GLN A 28 5.19 10.30 4.93
C GLN A 28 5.03 9.67 3.54
N LEU A 29 5.28 8.36 3.43
CA LEU A 29 5.22 7.62 2.17
C LEU A 29 3.79 7.36 1.68
N LEU A 30 2.86 7.02 2.59
CA LEU A 30 1.50 6.59 2.24
C LEU A 30 0.42 7.63 2.53
N GLY A 31 0.76 8.68 3.28
CA GLY A 31 -0.20 9.58 3.90
C GLY A 31 -0.80 9.00 5.19
N ILE A 32 -1.21 9.92 6.07
CA ILE A 32 -1.72 9.58 7.40
C ILE A 32 -3.03 8.79 7.35
N ASP A 33 -3.89 9.06 6.38
CA ASP A 33 -5.18 8.37 6.23
C ASP A 33 -4.97 6.89 5.91
N THR A 34 -4.10 6.58 4.95
CA THR A 34 -3.73 5.20 4.59
C THR A 34 -3.06 4.48 5.75
N PHE A 35 -2.17 5.16 6.47
CA PHE A 35 -1.50 4.61 7.63
C PHE A 35 -2.50 4.21 8.72
N ILE A 36 -3.41 5.11 9.10
CA ILE A 36 -4.44 4.83 10.12
C ILE A 36 -5.41 3.74 9.64
N ASP A 37 -5.82 3.78 8.36
CA ASP A 37 -6.72 2.78 7.77
C ASP A 37 -6.12 1.38 7.83
N SER A 38 -4.80 1.25 7.67
CA SER A 38 -4.11 -0.04 7.74
C SER A 38 -4.19 -0.73 9.11
N PHE A 39 -4.28 0.03 10.21
CA PHE A 39 -4.48 -0.55 11.55
C PHE A 39 -5.95 -0.90 11.82
N LYS A 40 -6.89 -0.17 11.23
CA LYS A 40 -8.33 -0.45 11.34
C LYS A 40 -8.75 -1.64 10.49
N HIS A 41 -8.12 -1.78 9.32
CA HIS A 41 -8.39 -2.85 8.36
C HIS A 41 -7.11 -3.57 7.93
N PRO A 42 -6.46 -4.33 8.83
CA PRO A 42 -5.16 -4.99 8.61
C PRO A 42 -5.02 -5.83 7.36
N ASN A 43 -6.10 -6.49 6.94
CA ASN A 43 -6.10 -7.36 5.77
C ASN A 43 -6.29 -6.60 4.44
N SER A 44 -6.24 -5.26 4.46
CA SER A 44 -6.56 -4.43 3.30
C SER A 44 -5.35 -3.96 2.53
N TYR A 45 -4.16 -4.07 3.10
CA TYR A 45 -2.94 -3.61 2.48
C TYR A 45 -2.01 -4.79 2.24
N GLN A 46 -1.31 -4.76 1.12
CA GLN A 46 -0.31 -5.74 0.77
C GLN A 46 0.90 -5.03 0.20
N TYR A 47 2.07 -5.50 0.60
CA TYR A 47 3.34 -5.07 0.05
C TYR A 47 3.79 -6.05 -1.03
N ILE A 48 4.17 -5.52 -2.20
CA ILE A 48 4.63 -6.31 -3.34
C ILE A 48 5.99 -5.78 -3.78
N LYS A 49 6.98 -6.66 -3.89
CA LYS A 49 8.26 -6.32 -4.51
C LYS A 49 8.09 -6.29 -6.03
N ASN A 50 8.56 -5.21 -6.66
CA ASN A 50 8.24 -4.86 -8.04
C ASN A 50 9.01 -5.67 -9.10
N ASP A 51 9.82 -6.65 -8.70
CA ASP A 51 10.69 -7.45 -9.58
C ASP A 51 9.92 -8.19 -10.71
N ASN A 52 8.60 -8.37 -10.58
CA ASN A 52 7.74 -9.14 -11.50
C ASN A 52 6.72 -8.30 -12.30
N LEU A 53 6.68 -6.97 -12.11
CA LEU A 53 5.72 -6.10 -12.80
C LEU A 53 6.35 -5.52 -14.06
N HIS A 54 5.65 -5.61 -15.19
CA HIS A 54 6.12 -5.02 -16.45
C HIS A 54 6.30 -3.51 -16.27
N PRO A 55 7.49 -2.94 -16.55
CA PRO A 55 7.80 -1.59 -16.14
C PRO A 55 7.09 -0.59 -17.07
N THR A 56 6.07 0.09 -16.56
CA THR A 56 5.74 1.43 -17.07
C THR A 56 6.53 2.52 -16.34
N ASP A 57 7.11 2.22 -15.17
CA ASP A 57 7.96 3.14 -14.41
C ASP A 57 9.17 2.41 -13.81
N THR A 58 10.36 2.82 -14.22
CA THR A 58 11.65 2.14 -13.98
C THR A 58 12.28 2.35 -12.61
N ASN A 59 11.58 2.89 -11.59
CA ASN A 59 12.22 3.23 -10.31
C ASN A 59 11.56 2.65 -9.04
N GLY A 60 10.41 1.98 -9.12
CA GLY A 60 9.81 1.39 -7.93
C GLY A 60 10.47 0.06 -7.57
N GLY A 61 11.13 -0.05 -6.42
CA GLY A 61 11.51 -1.34 -5.84
C GLY A 61 10.30 -2.08 -5.27
N TYR A 62 9.32 -1.32 -4.79
CA TYR A 62 8.16 -1.85 -4.10
C TYR A 62 6.88 -1.06 -4.39
N VAL A 63 5.77 -1.76 -4.25
CA VAL A 63 4.41 -1.23 -4.40
C VAL A 63 3.57 -1.63 -3.21
N ILE A 64 2.83 -0.66 -2.68
CA ILE A 64 1.80 -0.91 -1.67
C ILE A 64 0.45 -0.92 -2.36
N VAL A 65 -0.27 -2.02 -2.18
CA VAL A 65 -1.54 -2.30 -2.83
C VAL A 65 -2.63 -2.34 -1.78
N LYS A 66 -3.72 -1.61 -2.02
CA LYS A 66 -4.97 -1.76 -1.26
C LYS A 66 -5.83 -2.81 -1.95
N LYS A 67 -6.15 -3.87 -1.23
CA LYS A 67 -6.93 -5.03 -1.69
C LYS A 67 -8.45 -4.77 -1.59
N PRO A 68 -9.27 -5.44 -2.42
CA PRO A 68 -10.73 -5.35 -2.39
C PRO A 68 -11.34 -6.21 -1.27
N THR A 69 -10.89 -6.05 -0.01
CA THR A 69 -11.23 -6.97 1.09
C THR A 69 -12.26 -6.44 2.09
N TYR A 70 -12.67 -5.17 2.03
CA TYR A 70 -13.63 -4.60 2.99
C TYR A 70 -14.57 -3.53 2.40
N GLN A 71 -15.67 -3.28 3.13
CA GLN A 71 -16.67 -2.26 2.77
C GLN A 71 -16.05 -0.86 2.81
N GLY A 72 -15.90 -0.25 1.64
CA GLY A 72 -15.22 1.05 1.47
C GLY A 72 -14.08 1.01 0.46
N TYR A 73 -13.69 -0.17 -0.01
CA TYR A 73 -12.86 -0.28 -1.20
C TYR A 73 -13.59 0.28 -2.42
N ALA A 74 -13.00 1.32 -3.02
CA ALA A 74 -13.46 1.90 -4.27
C ALA A 74 -12.24 2.28 -5.11
N ILE A 75 -12.37 2.01 -6.41
CA ILE A 75 -11.46 2.44 -7.46
C ILE A 75 -12.13 3.62 -8.14
N HIS A 76 -11.36 4.69 -8.35
CA HIS A 76 -11.80 5.89 -9.05
C HIS A 76 -11.00 6.10 -10.33
N GLU A 77 -11.50 6.96 -11.21
CA GLU A 77 -10.72 7.44 -12.35
C GLU A 77 -9.46 8.16 -11.85
N GLY A 78 -8.32 7.90 -12.49
CA GLY A 78 -6.99 8.33 -12.05
C GLY A 78 -6.30 7.39 -11.06
N ASP A 79 -7.00 6.43 -10.44
CA ASP A 79 -6.35 5.42 -9.60
C ASP A 79 -5.50 4.49 -10.50
N THR A 80 -4.29 4.11 -10.04
CA THR A 80 -3.56 3.01 -10.68
C THR A 80 -4.00 1.68 -10.08
N ILE A 81 -4.35 0.71 -10.93
CA ILE A 81 -4.71 -0.66 -10.52
C ILE A 81 -3.66 -1.67 -10.95
N ILE A 82 -3.56 -2.76 -10.20
CA ILE A 82 -2.82 -3.97 -10.58
C ILE A 82 -3.84 -5.07 -10.87
N TYR A 83 -3.69 -5.74 -12.01
CA TYR A 83 -4.63 -6.76 -12.46
C TYR A 83 -3.95 -7.83 -13.34
N TYR A 84 -4.60 -8.98 -13.44
CA TYR A 84 -4.22 -10.04 -14.37
C TYR A 84 -4.93 -9.88 -15.71
N THR A 85 -4.17 -9.97 -16.81
CA THR A 85 -4.77 -10.09 -18.14
C THR A 85 -5.37 -11.47 -18.35
N ALA A 86 -6.17 -11.64 -19.40
CA ALA A 86 -6.70 -12.95 -19.80
C ALA A 86 -5.60 -13.99 -20.16
N LYS A 87 -4.34 -13.56 -20.33
CA LYS A 87 -3.18 -14.43 -20.59
C LYS A 87 -2.36 -14.69 -19.32
N ASP A 88 -2.92 -14.43 -18.14
CA ASP A 88 -2.26 -14.59 -16.85
C ASP A 88 -0.98 -13.75 -16.70
N SER A 89 -0.91 -12.62 -17.39
CA SER A 89 0.17 -11.66 -17.21
C SER A 89 -0.25 -10.56 -16.25
N LEU A 90 0.62 -10.25 -15.30
CA LEU A 90 0.41 -9.16 -14.37
C LEU A 90 0.66 -7.81 -15.07
N GLN A 91 -0.28 -6.88 -14.92
CA GLN A 91 -0.21 -5.55 -15.51
C GLN A 91 -0.58 -4.50 -14.47
N GLN A 92 -0.11 -3.27 -14.72
CA GLN A 92 -0.40 -2.11 -13.92
C GLN A 92 -0.77 -0.95 -14.83
N LYS A 93 -1.95 -0.35 -14.63
CA LYS A 93 -2.39 0.80 -15.43
C LYS A 93 -3.27 1.76 -14.65
N GLU A 94 -3.22 3.02 -15.05
CA GLU A 94 -4.14 4.05 -14.59
C GLU A 94 -5.53 3.82 -15.19
N VAL A 95 -6.55 3.93 -14.34
CA VAL A 95 -7.96 3.86 -14.74
C VAL A 95 -8.34 5.18 -15.37
N TYR A 96 -8.72 5.14 -16.64
CA TYR A 96 -9.21 6.31 -17.35
C TYR A 96 -10.71 6.52 -17.15
N GLN A 97 -11.48 5.44 -17.26
CA GLN A 97 -12.94 5.52 -17.23
C GLN A 97 -13.53 4.30 -16.53
N ILE A 98 -14.57 4.54 -15.75
CA ILE A 98 -15.34 3.48 -15.09
C ILE A 98 -16.77 3.48 -15.65
N VAL A 99 -17.18 2.35 -16.21
CA VAL A 99 -18.53 2.15 -16.73
C VAL A 99 -19.21 1.06 -15.89
N SER A 100 -20.44 1.31 -15.46
CA SER A 100 -21.26 0.30 -14.80
C SER A 100 -22.50 0.01 -15.63
N GLU A 101 -22.57 -1.20 -16.19
CA GLU A 101 -23.72 -1.67 -16.93
C GLU A 101 -24.28 -2.92 -16.24
N ARG A 102 -25.59 -2.90 -15.94
CA ARG A 102 -26.30 -4.03 -15.30
C ARG A 102 -25.66 -4.51 -13.99
N GLY A 103 -25.03 -3.60 -13.24
CA GLY A 103 -24.38 -3.89 -11.97
C GLY A 103 -22.95 -4.45 -12.10
N VAL A 104 -22.44 -4.64 -13.32
CA VAL A 104 -21.04 -5.02 -13.56
C VAL A 104 -20.23 -3.75 -13.78
N LYS A 105 -19.16 -3.57 -12.98
CA LYS A 105 -18.20 -2.48 -13.18
C LYS A 105 -17.09 -2.94 -14.11
N THR A 106 -16.76 -2.06 -15.05
CA THR A 106 -15.72 -2.26 -16.05
C THR A 106 -14.79 -1.06 -16.04
N TYR A 107 -13.49 -1.32 -16.02
CA TYR A 107 -12.45 -0.30 -15.93
C TYR A 107 -11.70 -0.25 -17.25
N TYR A 108 -11.67 0.93 -17.87
CA TYR A 108 -10.91 1.18 -19.09
C TYR A 108 -9.58 1.85 -18.73
N THR A 109 -8.51 1.40 -19.38
CA THR A 109 -7.15 1.88 -19.12
C THR A 109 -6.51 2.37 -20.43
N PHE A 110 -5.47 3.20 -20.39
CA PHE A 110 -4.78 3.61 -21.62
C PHE A 110 -3.67 2.63 -22.03
N SER A 111 -3.49 2.46 -23.35
CA SER A 111 -2.27 1.87 -23.89
C SER A 111 -1.19 2.94 -24.08
N ALA A 112 -0.03 2.74 -23.45
CA ALA A 112 1.12 3.66 -23.46
C ALA A 112 1.63 3.99 -24.87
N THR A 113 1.27 3.21 -25.89
CA THR A 113 1.82 3.33 -27.25
C THR A 113 0.90 3.97 -28.28
N LYS A 114 -0.41 4.14 -28.03
CA LYS A 114 -1.33 4.52 -29.12
C LYS A 114 -2.50 5.46 -28.78
N GLY A 115 -2.63 5.97 -27.56
CA GLY A 115 -3.80 6.81 -27.20
C GLY A 115 -5.15 6.09 -27.39
N GLN A 116 -5.10 4.76 -27.52
CA GLN A 116 -6.26 3.88 -27.60
C GLN A 116 -6.51 3.30 -26.20
N LEU A 117 -7.79 3.13 -25.87
CA LEU A 117 -8.20 2.40 -24.68
C LEU A 117 -7.68 0.96 -24.82
N ASP A 118 -6.90 0.55 -23.85
CA ASP A 118 -6.65 -0.87 -23.65
C ASP A 118 -7.93 -1.49 -23.07
N GLY A 119 -8.17 -2.74 -23.45
CA GLY A 119 -9.46 -3.40 -23.28
C GLY A 119 -10.04 -3.37 -21.86
N PRO A 120 -11.33 -3.70 -21.71
CA PRO A 120 -12.00 -3.66 -20.42
C PRO A 120 -11.31 -4.57 -19.41
N VAL A 121 -11.01 -4.03 -18.23
CA VAL A 121 -10.60 -4.79 -17.04
C VAL A 121 -11.84 -4.99 -16.18
N TYR A 122 -12.06 -6.23 -15.73
CA TYR A 122 -13.19 -6.57 -14.86
C TYR A 122 -12.74 -6.66 -13.39
N ASP A 123 -13.65 -6.42 -12.45
CA ASP A 123 -13.38 -6.47 -11.00
C ASP A 123 -12.61 -7.74 -10.58
N GLN A 124 -13.00 -8.90 -11.10
CA GLN A 124 -12.40 -10.20 -10.79
C GLN A 124 -10.93 -10.36 -11.22
N GLN A 125 -10.46 -9.50 -12.13
CA GLN A 125 -9.07 -9.49 -12.58
C GLN A 125 -8.19 -8.61 -11.69
N ILE A 126 -8.79 -7.71 -10.90
CA ILE A 126 -8.09 -6.69 -10.14
C ILE A 126 -7.61 -7.29 -8.81
N ILE A 127 -6.30 -7.22 -8.58
CA ILE A 127 -5.67 -7.58 -7.31
C ILE A 127 -5.90 -6.47 -6.29
N GLY A 128 -5.79 -5.22 -6.74
CA GLY A 128 -6.02 -4.05 -5.91
C GLY A 128 -5.56 -2.76 -6.59
N LYS A 129 -5.69 -1.66 -5.86
CA LYS A 129 -5.20 -0.35 -6.29
C LYS A 129 -3.87 0.00 -5.63
N ILE A 130 -2.98 0.64 -6.39
CA ILE A 130 -1.69 1.09 -5.89
C ILE A 130 -1.89 2.36 -5.09
N MET A 131 -1.42 2.32 -3.85
CA MET A 131 -1.42 3.47 -2.94
C MET A 131 -0.10 4.25 -2.98
N GLY A 132 0.98 3.59 -3.37
CA GLY A 132 2.30 4.21 -3.46
C GLY A 132 3.35 3.28 -4.08
N ARG A 133 4.38 3.91 -4.64
CA ARG A 133 5.57 3.26 -5.21
C ARG A 133 6.79 3.80 -4.49
N PHE A 134 7.70 2.92 -4.12
CA PHE A 134 8.86 3.28 -3.32
C PHE A 134 10.12 2.66 -3.88
N ASP A 135 11.22 3.39 -3.81
CA ASP A 135 12.53 2.93 -4.25
C ASP A 135 12.96 1.69 -3.44
N ASP A 136 13.77 0.82 -4.06
CA ASP A 136 14.40 -0.31 -3.37
C ASP A 136 15.52 0.19 -2.45
N ASN A 137 15.15 0.67 -1.26
CA ASN A 137 16.09 1.07 -0.22
C ASN A 137 15.89 0.21 1.03
N ILE A 138 17.00 -0.27 1.61
CA ILE A 138 17.02 -1.06 2.85
C ILE A 138 16.29 -0.37 4.01
N TRP A 139 16.33 0.95 4.10
CA TRP A 139 15.58 1.69 5.13
C TRP A 139 14.07 1.58 4.91
N ILE A 140 13.60 1.71 3.67
CA ILE A 140 12.18 1.59 3.33
C ILE A 140 11.71 0.16 3.59
N ALA A 141 12.47 -0.84 3.13
CA ALA A 141 12.18 -2.24 3.39
C ALA A 141 12.07 -2.53 4.90
N PHE A 142 13.00 -2.04 5.70
CA PHE A 142 12.95 -2.14 7.16
C PHE A 142 11.69 -1.47 7.74
N CYS A 143 11.37 -0.24 7.32
CA CYS A 143 10.21 0.49 7.81
C CYS A 143 8.89 -0.22 7.48
N VAL A 144 8.79 -0.77 6.27
CA VAL A 144 7.61 -1.54 5.84
C VAL A 144 7.46 -2.80 6.67
N GLN A 145 8.54 -3.54 6.91
CA GLN A 145 8.50 -4.75 7.74
C GLN A 145 8.07 -4.45 9.18
N ILE A 146 8.58 -3.36 9.79
CA ILE A 146 8.14 -2.93 11.12
C ILE A 146 6.64 -2.58 11.11
N TRP A 147 6.17 -1.89 10.08
CA TRP A 147 4.76 -1.54 9.93
C TRP A 147 3.86 -2.77 9.76
N GLU A 148 4.23 -3.70 8.87
CA GLU A 148 3.52 -4.98 8.64
C GLU A 148 3.42 -5.80 9.93
N ILE A 149 4.54 -6.01 10.62
CA ILE A 149 4.58 -6.71 11.92
C ILE A 149 3.71 -6.00 12.97
N SER A 150 3.67 -4.66 12.95
CA SER A 150 2.85 -3.90 13.91
C SER A 150 1.35 -4.09 13.66
N ILE A 151 0.94 -4.11 12.40
CA ILE A 151 -0.44 -4.41 11.99
C ILE A 151 -0.81 -5.84 12.42
N GLU A 152 0.05 -6.82 12.13
CA GLU A 152 -0.18 -8.23 12.47
C GLU A 152 -0.23 -8.47 13.99
N ASN A 153 0.65 -7.82 14.76
CA ASN A 153 0.65 -7.96 16.22
C ASN A 153 -0.53 -7.28 16.88
N LEU A 154 -0.99 -6.13 16.38
CA LEU A 154 -2.23 -5.50 16.87
C LEU A 154 -3.44 -6.39 16.60
N ASN A 155 -3.47 -7.06 15.45
CA ASN A 155 -4.45 -8.09 15.14
C ASN A 155 -4.39 -9.27 16.12
N ALA A 156 -3.20 -9.82 16.37
CA ALA A 156 -3.03 -10.94 17.29
C ALA A 156 -3.46 -10.55 18.70
N VAL A 157 -3.02 -9.39 19.21
CA VAL A 157 -3.43 -8.90 20.53
C VAL A 157 -4.95 -8.68 20.59
N ALA A 158 -5.58 -8.15 19.53
CA ALA A 158 -7.05 -8.00 19.47
C ALA A 158 -7.78 -9.35 19.52
N LEU A 159 -7.20 -10.42 18.95
CA LEU A 159 -7.74 -11.78 19.06
C LEU A 159 -7.62 -12.34 20.49
N PHE A 160 -6.58 -11.96 21.24
CA PHE A 160 -6.35 -12.42 22.62
C PHE A 160 -6.91 -11.47 23.71
N THR A 161 -7.47 -10.32 23.33
CA THR A 161 -8.09 -9.36 24.26
C THR A 161 -9.61 -9.29 24.12
N ASN A 162 -10.22 -10.09 23.23
CA ASN A 162 -11.66 -10.29 23.16
C ASN A 162 -12.16 -11.39 24.12
N ASP A 163 -11.62 -11.42 25.36
CA ASP A 163 -12.16 -12.17 26.50
C ASP A 163 -12.70 -11.19 27.56
#